data_AF-A0A961I9D0-F1
#
_entry.id   AF-A0A961I9D0-F1
#
_cell.length_a   1.000
_cell.length_b   1.000
_cell.length_c   1.000
_cell.angle_alpha   90.00
_cell.angle_beta   90.00
_cell.angle_gamma   90.00
#
_symmetry.space_group_name_H-M   'P 1'
#
loop_
_entity.id
_entity.type
_entity.pdbx_description
1 polymer ?
#
loop_
_entity_poly.entity_id
_entity_poly.type
_entity_poly.pdbx_seq_one_letter_code
_entity_poly.pdbx_strand_id
1 'polypeptide(L)' 'DADTEKKIISYESPLARALIGKSVGETAQLDSGKNFVVERIESAL' A
#
# COMPACT_ATOMS: atom_id res chain seq x y z
N ASP A 1 11.59 -9.13 -0.63
CA ASP A 1 12.24 -8.05 0.15
C ASP A 1 11.68 -6.67 -0.20
N ALA A 2 11.70 -5.74 0.76
CA ALA A 2 11.33 -4.34 0.58
C ALA A 2 12.60 -3.48 0.49
N ASP A 3 12.60 -2.48 -0.40
CA ASP A 3 13.66 -1.47 -0.47
C ASP A 3 13.22 -0.28 0.38
N THR A 4 13.73 -0.23 1.62
CA THR A 4 13.37 0.80 2.60
C THR A 4 13.95 2.17 2.27
N GLU A 5 15.07 2.23 1.53
CA GLU A 5 15.68 3.51 1.12
C GLU A 5 14.80 4.18 0.06
N LYS A 6 14.26 3.39 -0.88
CA LYS A 6 13.36 3.88 -1.93
C LYS A 6 11.89 3.85 -1.55
N LYS A 7 11.57 3.37 -0.34
CA LYS A 7 10.20 3.16 0.16
C LYS A 7 9.35 2.28 -0.76
N ILE A 8 9.98 1.27 -1.38
CA ILE A 8 9.33 0.32 -2.28
C ILE A 8 9.04 -0.97 -1.50
N ILE A 9 7.80 -1.44 -1.58
CA ILE A 9 7.36 -2.70 -0.99
C ILE A 9 7.06 -3.73 -2.09
N SER A 10 7.36 -5.01 -1.83
CA SER A 10 6.94 -6.10 -2.72
C SER A 10 5.42 -6.26 -2.70
N TYR A 11 4.84 -6.67 -3.84
CA TYR A 11 3.42 -7.03 -3.98
C TYR A 11 3.00 -8.16 -3.03
N GLU A 12 3.97 -8.97 -2.56
CA GLU A 12 3.71 -10.07 -1.62
C GLU A 12 3.55 -9.60 -0.18
N SER A 13 3.93 -8.36 0.13
CA SER A 13 3.82 -7.83 1.49
C SER A 13 2.35 -7.65 1.91
N PRO A 14 2.03 -7.83 3.21
CA PRO A 14 0.66 -7.64 3.71
C PRO A 14 0.08 -6.26 3.36
N LEU A 15 0.93 -5.22 3.39
CA LEU A 15 0.52 -3.86 3.03
C LEU A 15 0.20 -3.72 1.55
N ALA A 16 1.04 -4.26 0.66
CA ALA A 16 0.75 -4.20 -0.77
C ALA A 16 -0.55 -4.93 -1.10
N ARG A 17 -0.78 -6.11 -0.52
CA ARG A 17 -2.04 -6.86 -0.71
C ARG A 17 -3.28 -6.06 -0.29
N ALA A 18 -3.19 -5.32 0.82
CA ALA A 18 -4.29 -4.48 1.29
C ALA A 18 -4.54 -3.24 0.41
N LEU A 19 -3.53 -2.81 -0.36
CA LEU A 19 -3.61 -1.64 -1.25
C LEU A 19 -3.99 -1.99 -2.70
N ILE A 20 -3.70 -3.20 -3.17
CA ILE A 20 -4.01 -3.62 -4.55
C ILE A 20 -5.52 -3.50 -4.80
N GLY A 21 -5.88 -2.80 -5.88
CA GLY A 21 -7.27 -2.56 -6.29
C GLY A 21 -7.99 -1.45 -5.54
N LYS A 22 -7.33 -0.80 -4.55
CA LYS A 22 -7.89 0.36 -3.86
C LYS A 22 -7.76 1.62 -4.69
N SER A 23 -8.75 2.50 -4.54
CA SER A 23 -8.80 3.83 -5.14
C SER A 23 -8.45 4.92 -4.13
N VAL A 24 -8.13 6.12 -4.63
CA VAL A 24 -7.93 7.31 -3.78
C VAL A 24 -9.19 7.57 -2.94
N GLY A 25 -8.98 7.85 -1.65
CA GLY A 25 -10.02 8.05 -0.64
C GLY A 25 -10.48 6.77 0.06
N GLU A 26 -10.12 5.58 -0.44
CA GLU A 26 -10.48 4.33 0.22
C GLU A 26 -9.55 3.97 1.38
N THR A 27 -10.09 3.22 2.34
CA THR A 27 -9.33 2.68 3.47
C THR A 27 -8.80 1.29 3.15
N ALA A 28 -7.50 1.09 3.33
CA ALA A 28 -6.83 -0.20 3.39
C ALA A 28 -6.65 -0.64 4.85
N GLN A 29 -7.11 -1.84 5.16
CA GLN A 29 -7.00 -2.45 6.49
C GLN A 29 -5.96 -3.56 6.46
N LEU A 30 -5.04 -3.55 7.42
CA LEU A 30 -4.12 -4.65 7.66
C LEU A 30 -4.73 -5.65 8.65
N ASP A 31 -4.30 -6.91 8.56
CA ASP A 31 -4.68 -7.97 9.51
C ASP A 31 -4.28 -7.65 10.96
N SER A 32 -3.32 -6.74 11.16
CA SER A 32 -2.93 -6.21 12.48
C SER A 32 -3.94 -5.23 13.08
N GLY A 33 -5.05 -4.93 12.37
CA GLY A 33 -6.07 -3.96 12.79
C GLY A 33 -5.73 -2.51 12.48
N LYS A 34 -4.57 -2.23 11.85
CA LYS A 34 -4.18 -0.89 11.41
C LYS A 34 -4.90 -0.51 10.11
N ASN A 35 -5.36 0.73 10.04
CA ASN A 35 -6.06 1.29 8.89
C ASN A 35 -5.27 2.45 8.28
N PHE A 36 -5.28 2.53 6.95
CA PHE A 36 -4.62 3.59 6.18
C PHE A 36 -5.58 4.10 5.11
N VAL A 37 -5.58 5.39 4.84
CA VAL A 37 -6.36 5.98 3.74
C VAL A 37 -5.44 6.21 2.56
N VAL A 38 -5.88 5.82 1.36
CA VAL A 38 -5.14 6.08 0.13
C VAL A 38 -5.32 7.54 -0.25
N GLU A 39 -4.31 8.38 0.02
CA GLU A 39 -4.39 9.81 -0.30
C GLU A 39 -4.10 10.12 -1.78
N ARG A 40 -3.22 9.33 -2.41
CA ARG A 40 -2.78 9.55 -3.80
C ARG A 40 -2.24 8.27 -4.44
N ILE A 41 -2.44 8.14 -5.74
CA ILE A 41 -1.83 7.10 -6.59
C ILE A 41 -1.14 7.80 -7.76
N GLU A 42 0.16 7.58 -7.92
CA GLU A 42 0.99 8.12 -9.01
C GLU A 42 1.70 6.95 -9.68
N SER A 43 1.71 6.93 -11.02
CA SER A 43 2.48 5.94 -11.78
C SER A 43 3.88 6.49 -12.03
N ALA A 44 4.91 5.70 -11.74
CA ALA A 44 6.27 6.01 -12.18
C ALA A 44 6.31 5.85 -13.71
N LEU A 45 6.30 6.99 -14.42
CA LEU A 45 6.56 7.08 -15.86
C LEU A 45 8.06 6.90 -16.13
#